data_AF-A0A1I2QET6-F1
#
_entry.id   AF-A0A1I2QET6-F1
#
_cell.length_a   1.000
_cell.length_b   1.000
_cell.length_c   1.000
_cell.angle_alpha   90.00
_cell.angle_beta   90.00
_cell.angle_gamma   90.00
#
_symmetry.space_group_name_H-M   'P 1'
#
loop_
_entity.id
_entity.type
_entity.pdbx_description
1 polymer ?
#
loop_
_entity_poly.entity_id
_entity_poly.type
_entity_poly.pdbx_seq_one_letter_code
_entity_poly.pdbx_strand_id
1 'polypeptide(L)'
;MTPKYRKEIKEKITKYLKGNGLDNIKFMQVEQTFNDLGVEIHVWNVKTEDSSWWVVHGDLGPMNLYPQAAYYLSADEAYSFHMGITQRLIARSAYR
;
A
#
# COMPACT_ATOMS: atom_id res chain seq x y z
N MET A 1 11.44 7.91 -6.50
CA MET A 1 10.75 8.87 -5.59
C MET A 1 11.61 10.04 -5.05
N THR A 2 11.13 11.29 -5.20
CA THR A 2 11.75 12.51 -4.62
C THR A 2 11.37 12.73 -3.13
N PRO A 3 12.10 13.55 -2.36
CA PRO A 3 11.74 13.86 -0.96
C PRO A 3 10.36 14.51 -0.79
N LYS A 4 9.99 15.41 -1.70
CA LYS A 4 8.68 16.07 -1.70
C LYS A 4 7.57 15.06 -1.91
N TYR A 5 7.68 14.23 -2.96
CA TYR A 5 6.70 13.18 -3.26
C TYR A 5 6.60 12.19 -2.09
N ARG A 6 7.73 11.79 -1.50
CA ARG A 6 7.75 10.94 -0.30
C ARG A 6 6.94 11.51 0.84
N LYS A 7 7.09 12.81 1.13
CA LYS A 7 6.34 13.48 2.20
C LYS A 7 4.84 13.46 1.92
N GLU A 8 4.42 13.79 0.70
CA GLU A 8 3.02 13.80 0.28
C GLU A 8 2.38 12.41 0.39
N ILE A 9 3.09 11.35 -0.01
CA ILE A 9 2.59 9.97 0.13
C ILE A 9 2.47 9.58 1.61
N LYS A 10 3.44 9.92 2.46
CA LYS A 10 3.35 9.66 3.91
C LYS A 10 2.13 10.33 4.54
N GLU A 11 1.81 11.56 4.13
CA GLU A 11 0.61 12.28 4.59
C GLU A 11 -0.69 11.57 4.14
N LYS A 12 -0.75 11.13 2.87
CA LYS A 12 -1.88 10.34 2.34
C LYS A 12 -2.06 9.02 3.09
N ILE A 13 -0.99 8.25 3.27
CA ILE A 13 -1.00 6.99 4.01
C ILE A 13 -1.47 7.23 5.44
N THR A 14 -0.94 8.26 6.11
CA THR A 14 -1.35 8.62 7.49
C THR A 14 -2.85 8.92 7.56
N LYS A 15 -3.37 9.73 6.64
CA LYS A 15 -4.80 10.04 6.58
C LYS A 15 -5.65 8.78 6.36
N TYR A 16 -5.18 7.88 5.50
CA TYR A 16 -5.87 6.63 5.20
C TYR A 16 -5.90 5.67 6.40
N LEU A 17 -4.78 5.51 7.11
CA LEU A 17 -4.71 4.73 8.36
C LEU A 17 -5.68 5.26 9.41
N LYS A 18 -5.68 6.58 9.65
CA LYS A 18 -6.62 7.22 10.59
C LYS A 18 -8.08 6.96 10.23
N GLY A 19 -8.41 7.04 8.94
CA GLY A 19 -9.77 6.73 8.45
C GLY A 19 -10.19 5.28 8.68
N ASN A 20 -9.24 4.37 8.87
CA ASN A 20 -9.46 2.96 9.21
C ASN A 20 -9.30 2.67 10.72
N GLY A 21 -9.28 3.69 11.58
CA GLY A 21 -9.13 3.54 13.03
C GLY A 21 -7.72 3.13 13.48
N LEU A 22 -6.71 3.30 12.62
CA LEU A 22 -5.32 2.98 12.92
C LEU A 22 -4.55 4.28 13.20
N ASP A 23 -4.41 4.59 14.49
CA ASP A 23 -3.66 5.74 15.00
C ASP A 23 -2.25 5.35 15.48
N ASN A 24 -1.50 6.34 15.99
CA ASN A 24 -0.21 6.14 16.67
C ASN A 24 0.87 5.43 15.83
N ILE A 25 1.10 5.90 14.61
CA ILE A 25 2.14 5.38 13.72
C ILE A 25 3.53 5.59 14.36
N LYS A 26 4.24 4.49 14.65
CA LYS A 26 5.61 4.49 15.19
C LYS A 26 6.65 4.46 14.08
N PHE A 27 6.32 3.84 12.96
CA PHE A 27 7.25 3.58 11.88
C PHE A 27 6.56 3.59 10.52
N MET A 28 7.22 4.18 9.53
CA MET A 28 6.74 4.20 8.15
C MET A 28 7.92 4.39 7.18
N GLN A 29 8.18 3.38 6.37
CA GLN A 29 9.18 3.40 5.31
C GLN A 29 8.72 2.64 4.08
N VAL A 30 9.38 2.85 2.95
CA VAL A 30 9.24 1.96 1.79
C VAL A 30 10.03 0.70 2.09
N GLU A 31 9.37 -0.46 1.98
CA GLU A 31 10.01 -1.77 2.11
C GLU A 31 10.56 -2.22 0.75
N GLN A 32 9.69 -2.17 -0.26
CA GLN A 32 9.99 -2.68 -1.60
C GLN A 32 9.37 -1.79 -2.66
N THR A 33 10.03 -1.74 -3.81
CA THR A 33 9.55 -1.02 -5.00
C THR A 33 9.49 -2.00 -6.16
N PHE A 34 8.37 -1.97 -6.88
CA PHE A 34 8.11 -2.77 -8.06
C PHE A 34 8.00 -1.87 -9.29
N ASN A 35 8.38 -2.38 -10.45
CA ASN A 35 8.25 -1.68 -11.73
C ASN A 35 7.44 -2.56 -12.68
N ASP A 36 6.13 -2.39 -12.68
CA ASP A 36 5.22 -3.23 -13.47
C ASP A 36 4.31 -2.37 -14.33
N LEU A 37 4.02 -2.86 -15.55
CA LEU A 37 3.12 -2.19 -16.50
C LEU A 37 3.50 -0.72 -16.78
N GLY A 38 4.80 -0.39 -16.67
CA GLY A 38 5.32 0.96 -16.86
C GLY A 38 5.12 1.91 -15.67
N VAL A 39 4.77 1.40 -14.50
CA VAL A 39 4.53 2.21 -13.29
C VAL A 39 5.40 1.74 -12.13
N GLU A 40 5.96 2.71 -11.40
CA GLU A 40 6.67 2.47 -10.13
C GLU A 40 5.62 2.33 -9.01
N ILE A 41 5.61 1.18 -8.32
CA ILE A 41 4.73 0.92 -7.19
C ILE A 41 5.56 0.73 -5.93
N HIS A 42 5.13 1.36 -4.83
CA HIS A 42 5.81 1.27 -3.55
C HIS A 42 4.94 0.51 -2.54
N VAL A 43 5.54 -0.49 -1.90
CA VAL A 43 4.97 -1.15 -0.73
C VAL A 43 5.62 -0.54 0.51
N TRP A 44 4.80 0.03 1.37
CA TRP A 44 5.24 0.68 2.60
C TRP A 44 5.06 -0.25 3.79
N ASN A 45 6.11 -0.38 4.60
CA ASN A 45 6.07 -1.02 5.91
C ASN A 45 5.63 0.01 6.93
N VAL A 46 4.47 -0.21 7.54
CA VAL A 46 3.90 0.69 8.54
C VAL A 46 3.68 -0.08 9.84
N LYS A 47 4.17 0.47 10.96
CA LYS A 47 3.91 -0.06 12.29
C LYS A 47 3.16 0.96 13.14
N THR A 48 2.06 0.53 13.73
CA THR A 48 1.36 1.25 14.81
C THR A 48 1.76 0.65 16.15
N GLU A 49 1.09 1.03 17.24
CA GLU A 49 1.38 0.49 18.58
C GLU A 49 1.27 -1.05 18.62
N ASP A 50 0.18 -1.61 18.09
CA ASP A 50 -0.16 -3.03 18.27
C ASP A 50 -0.16 -3.85 16.96
N SER A 51 0.14 -3.23 15.82
CA SER A 51 -0.02 -3.88 14.52
C SER A 51 0.96 -3.41 13.47
N SER A 52 1.23 -4.29 12.51
CA SER A 52 2.11 -4.01 11.37
C SER A 52 1.37 -4.28 10.06
N TRP A 53 1.57 -3.40 9.09
CA TRP A 53 0.81 -3.35 7.84
C TRP A 53 1.73 -3.17 6.65
N TRP A 54 1.41 -3.86 5.55
CA TRP A 54 1.85 -3.46 4.23
C TRP A 54 0.82 -2.49 3.66
N VAL A 55 1.28 -1.31 3.23
CA VAL A 55 0.43 -0.36 2.51
C VAL A 55 0.92 -0.30 1.07
N VAL A 56 0.11 -0.80 0.15
CA VAL A 56 0.42 -0.74 -1.28
C VAL A 56 -0.13 0.56 -1.84
N HIS A 57 0.74 1.33 -2.48
CA HIS A 57 0.40 2.58 -3.15
C HIS A 57 1.06 2.62 -4.52
N GLY A 58 0.25 2.79 -5.57
CA GLY A 58 0.69 3.06 -6.93
C GLY A 58 -0.20 4.12 -7.58
N ASP A 59 0.37 4.91 -8.49
CA ASP A 59 -0.32 6.05 -9.12
C ASP A 59 -1.58 5.67 -9.91
N LEU A 60 -1.76 4.39 -10.26
CA LEU A 60 -2.89 3.88 -11.06
C LEU A 60 -3.89 2.99 -10.28
N GLY A 61 -3.69 2.77 -8.98
CA GLY A 61 -4.49 1.80 -8.20
C GLY A 61 -5.02 2.36 -6.87
N PRO A 62 -6.09 1.77 -6.30
CA PRO A 62 -6.55 2.13 -4.97
C PRO A 62 -5.48 1.84 -3.92
N MET A 63 -5.36 2.68 -2.89
CA MET A 63 -4.53 2.35 -1.73
C MET A 63 -5.22 1.28 -0.89
N ASN A 64 -4.47 0.32 -0.35
CA ASN A 64 -5.03 -0.73 0.51
C ASN A 64 -4.08 -1.14 1.65
N LEU A 65 -4.66 -1.67 2.74
CA LEU A 65 -3.94 -2.16 3.92
C LEU A 65 -3.93 -3.69 3.95
N TYR A 66 -2.76 -4.27 4.22
CA TYR A 66 -2.59 -5.72 4.36
C TYR A 66 -1.90 -6.05 5.70
N PRO A 67 -2.54 -6.81 6.61
CA PRO A 67 -1.95 -7.10 7.91
C PRO A 67 -0.80 -8.09 7.80
N GLN A 68 0.34 -7.79 8.43
CA GLN A 68 1.53 -8.65 8.41
C GLN A 68 1.36 -9.91 9.28
N ALA A 69 0.55 -9.84 10.33
CA ALA A 69 0.54 -10.83 11.42
C ALA A 69 -0.11 -12.19 11.09
N ALA A 70 -0.74 -12.37 9.92
CA ALA A 70 -1.48 -13.61 9.63
C ALA A 70 -1.56 -14.02 8.15
N TYR A 71 -1.56 -13.08 7.21
CA TYR A 71 -1.93 -13.38 5.82
C TYR A 71 -0.91 -12.96 4.77
N TYR A 72 0.02 -12.05 5.11
CA TYR A 72 1.01 -11.51 4.18
C TYR A 72 2.36 -11.40 4.87
N LEU A 73 3.18 -12.42 4.71
CA LEU A 73 4.49 -12.54 5.37
C LEU A 73 5.54 -11.65 4.70
N SER A 74 5.29 -11.20 3.47
CA SER A 74 6.18 -10.32 2.73
C SER A 74 5.46 -9.19 1.97
N ALA A 75 6.23 -8.17 1.59
CA ALA A 75 5.77 -7.09 0.71
C ALA A 75 5.36 -7.61 -0.67
N ASP A 76 6.03 -8.65 -1.19
CA ASP A 76 5.74 -9.29 -2.46
C ASP A 76 4.38 -10.00 -2.48
N GLU A 77 4.06 -10.76 -1.43
CA GLU A 77 2.75 -11.42 -1.31
C GLU A 77 1.61 -10.39 -1.24
N ALA A 78 1.79 -9.33 -0.43
CA ALA A 78 0.82 -8.24 -0.32
C ALA A 78 0.61 -7.53 -1.66
N TYR A 79 1.69 -7.27 -2.39
CA TYR A 79 1.63 -6.64 -3.70
C TYR A 79 1.00 -7.54 -4.77
N SER A 80 1.38 -8.81 -4.82
CA SER A 80 0.81 -9.79 -5.75
C SER A 80 -0.70 -9.92 -5.57
N PHE A 81 -1.17 -10.00 -4.33
CA PHE A 81 -2.59 -10.03 -4.01
C PHE A 81 -3.30 -8.72 -4.39
N HIS A 82 -2.67 -7.57 -4.10
CA HIS A 82 -3.17 -6.27 -4.51
C HIS A 82 -3.37 -6.18 -6.02
N MET A 83 -2.38 -6.59 -6.80
CA MET A 83 -2.43 -6.60 -8.25
C MET A 83 -3.56 -7.48 -8.77
N GLY A 84 -3.72 -8.69 -8.22
CA GLY A 84 -4.80 -9.60 -8.60
C GLY A 84 -6.20 -9.00 -8.38
N ILE A 85 -6.43 -8.32 -7.25
CA ILE A 85 -7.71 -7.64 -7.00
C ILE A 85 -7.90 -6.46 -7.95
N THR A 86 -6.90 -5.59 -8.07
CA THR A 86 -6.99 -4.38 -8.89
C THR A 86 -7.24 -4.72 -10.37
N GLN A 87 -6.57 -5.74 -10.92
CA GLN A 87 -6.83 -6.23 -12.27
C GLN A 87 -8.26 -6.74 -12.45
N ARG A 88 -8.80 -7.51 -11.49
CA ARG A 88 -10.18 -7.99 -11.54
C ARG A 88 -11.19 -6.83 -11.48
N LEU A 89 -10.92 -5.82 -10.67
CA LEU A 89 -11.76 -4.62 -10.59
C LEU A 89 -11.76 -3.84 -11.91
N ILE A 90 -10.58 -3.62 -12.49
CA ILE A 90 -10.41 -2.95 -13.79
C ILE A 90 -11.14 -3.71 -14.89
N ALA A 91 -10.93 -5.04 -14.97
CA ALA A 91 -11.62 -5.88 -15.94
C ALA A 91 -13.13 -5.74 -15.81
N ARG A 92 -13.68 -5.80 -14.60
CA ARG A 92 -15.13 -5.64 -14.36
C ARG A 92 -15.65 -4.26 -14.76
N SER A 93 -14.87 -3.18 -14.58
CA SER A 93 -15.27 -1.84 -14.99
C SER A 93 -15.16 -1.59 -16.50
N ALA A 94 -14.27 -2.31 -17.19
CA ALA A 94 -14.08 -2.16 -18.64
C ALA A 94 -15.22 -2.76 -19.48
N TYR A 95 -16.04 -3.63 -18.89
CA TYR A 95 -17.22 -4.24 -19.52
C TYR A 95 -18.55 -3.63 -19.05
N ARG A 96 -18.52 -2.41 -18.50
CA ARG A 96 -19.70 -1.61 -18.15
C ARG A 96 -19.74 -0.36 -19.00
#